data_AF-A0A936H939-F1
#
_entry.id   AF-A0A936H939-F1
#
_cell.length_a   1.000
_cell.length_b   1.000
_cell.length_c   1.000
_cell.angle_alpha   90.00
_cell.angle_beta   90.00
_cell.angle_gamma   90.00
#
_symmetry.space_group_name_H-M   'P 1'
#
loop_
_entity.id
_entity.type
_entity.pdbx_description
1 polymer ?
#
loop_
_entity_poly.entity_id
_entity_poly.type
_entity_poly.pdbx_seq_one_letter_code
_entity_poly.pdbx_strand_id
1 'polypeptide(L)'
;MTFELLADARTELDGAASLLTDVLGVGSSRMHPHDNKFHAGNGEDGKHYWLTPPDLYAQLDAEFHFDFDPCPYPKPDDFDGLTCEWGQRNYVNPPFGSIIHQGRKKGPTAWMRKAIEEQRKGKLSVVVYPVDKWVLMMLAATGAKNVRNLGDVKWCATEDGSQGKGTGRHIACFVLTPNG
;
A
#
# COMPACT_ATOMS: atom_id res chain seq x y z
N MET A 1 12.30 53.81 6.71
CA MET A 1 11.46 52.99 7.61
C MET A 1 10.21 52.59 6.85
N THR A 2 10.28 51.89 5.70
CA THR A 2 11.02 50.66 5.30
C THR A 2 10.57 49.42 6.07
N PHE A 3 9.84 48.56 5.36
CA PHE A 3 10.07 47.12 5.13
C PHE A 3 10.42 46.15 6.29
N GLU A 4 10.76 46.63 7.50
CA GLU A 4 11.20 45.78 8.62
C GLU A 4 10.03 45.17 9.41
N LEU A 5 8.88 45.84 9.53
CA LEU A 5 7.72 45.29 10.27
C LEU A 5 6.99 44.13 9.57
N LEU A 6 7.21 43.92 8.27
CA LEU A 6 6.64 42.79 7.51
C LEU A 6 7.53 41.54 7.52
N ALA A 7 8.80 41.67 7.93
CA ALA A 7 9.72 40.55 8.03
C ALA A 7 9.47 39.74 9.30
N ASP A 8 9.22 40.40 10.44
CA ASP A 8 9.02 39.73 11.74
C ASP A 8 7.78 38.84 11.78
N ALA A 9 6.69 39.22 11.11
CA ALA A 9 5.47 38.41 11.04
C ALA A 9 5.63 37.13 10.20
N ARG A 10 6.59 37.07 9.27
CA ARG A 10 6.89 35.86 8.49
C ARG A 10 7.70 34.85 9.31
N THR A 11 8.61 35.33 10.14
CA THR A 11 9.49 34.48 10.96
C THR A 11 8.71 33.70 12.04
N GLU A 12 7.66 34.30 12.61
CA GLU A 12 6.78 33.60 13.57
C GLU A 12 5.87 32.54 12.90
N LEU A 13 5.40 32.78 11.67
CA LEU A 13 4.60 31.81 10.90
C LEU A 13 5.42 30.59 10.46
N ASP A 14 6.68 30.80 10.06
CA ASP A 14 7.60 29.71 9.70
C ASP A 14 7.99 28.86 10.93
N GLY A 15 8.12 29.48 12.11
CA GLY A 15 8.34 28.77 13.38
C GLY A 15 7.13 27.93 13.83
N ALA A 16 5.90 28.43 13.61
CA ALA A 16 4.68 27.71 13.94
C ALA A 16 4.42 26.51 13.00
N ALA A 17 4.76 26.62 11.71
CA ALA A 17 4.69 25.52 10.75
C ALA A 17 5.69 24.40 11.08
N SER A 18 6.87 24.76 11.60
CA SER A 18 7.88 23.80 12.09
C SER A 18 7.35 22.99 13.27
N LEU A 19 6.76 23.65 14.27
CA LEU A 19 6.22 23.00 15.47
C LEU A 19 5.07 22.03 15.13
N LEU A 20 4.20 22.36 14.19
CA LEU A 20 3.16 21.44 13.72
C LEU A 20 3.74 20.20 13.03
N THR A 21 4.83 20.35 12.28
CA THR A 21 5.47 19.23 11.58
C THR A 21 6.13 18.26 12.57
N ASP A 22 6.74 18.79 13.63
CA ASP A 22 7.36 18.02 14.70
C ASP A 22 6.31 17.33 15.61
N VAL A 23 5.20 18.00 15.92
CA VAL A 23 4.08 17.44 16.69
C VAL A 23 3.36 16.33 15.93
N LEU A 24 3.28 16.42 14.60
CA LEU A 24 2.61 15.42 13.76
C LEU A 24 3.51 14.21 13.43
N GLY A 25 4.77 14.19 13.89
CA GLY A 25 5.67 13.05 13.66
C GLY A 25 5.90 12.74 12.18
N VAL A 26 5.70 13.72 11.28
CA VAL A 26 5.96 13.56 9.84
C VAL A 26 7.44 13.78 9.60
N GLY A 27 8.26 12.95 10.24
CA GLY A 27 9.69 12.88 9.96
C GLY A 27 9.89 12.56 8.48
N SER A 28 10.76 13.33 7.83
CA SER A 28 11.24 13.08 6.47
C SER A 28 11.93 11.71 6.38
N SER A 29 11.16 10.64 6.26
CA SER A 29 11.67 9.35 5.80
C SER A 29 11.46 9.25 4.29
N ARG A 30 12.03 10.20 3.55
CA ARG A 30 12.22 10.04 2.11
C ARG A 30 13.49 9.21 1.90
N MET A 31 13.37 7.90 2.12
CA MET A 31 14.42 6.96 1.70
C MET A 31 14.64 7.09 0.19
N HIS A 32 15.92 7.09 -0.22
CA HIS A 32 16.31 7.12 -1.62
C HIS A 32 15.80 5.85 -2.32
N PRO A 33 15.34 5.87 -3.59
CA PRO A 33 14.73 4.71 -4.25
C PRO A 33 15.64 3.47 -4.34
N HIS A 34 16.96 3.65 -4.36
CA HIS A 34 17.93 2.55 -4.29
C HIS A 34 18.08 1.93 -2.89
N ASP A 35 17.62 2.63 -1.85
CA ASP A 35 17.60 2.13 -0.46
C ASP A 35 16.27 1.43 -0.12
N ASN A 36 15.32 1.37 -1.06
CA ASN A 36 14.13 0.54 -0.86
C ASN A 36 14.60 -0.91 -0.69
N LYS A 37 14.44 -1.43 0.53
CA LYS A 37 14.80 -2.79 0.99
C LYS A 37 14.13 -3.94 0.22
N PHE A 38 13.53 -3.67 -0.93
CA PHE A 38 12.87 -4.65 -1.78
C PHE A 38 13.84 -5.68 -2.36
N HIS A 39 15.13 -5.35 -2.49
CA HIS A 39 16.16 -6.24 -3.06
C HIS A 39 17.11 -6.85 -2.02
N ALA A 40 17.09 -6.36 -0.79
CA ALA A 40 18.07 -6.75 0.24
C ALA A 40 17.59 -7.93 1.10
N GLY A 41 16.32 -8.34 0.97
CA GLY A 41 15.69 -9.29 1.88
C GLY A 41 15.55 -8.74 3.31
N ASN A 42 14.91 -9.53 4.17
CA ASN A 42 14.86 -9.27 5.59
C ASN A 42 16.24 -9.52 6.23
N GLY A 43 16.72 -8.60 7.07
CA GLY A 43 18.11 -8.61 7.54
C GLY A 43 18.50 -9.78 8.44
N GLU A 44 17.54 -10.53 8.99
CA GLU A 44 17.81 -11.71 9.82
C GLU A 44 18.09 -12.98 9.01
N ASP A 45 17.46 -13.13 7.84
CA ASP A 45 17.43 -14.40 7.09
C ASP A 45 17.55 -14.24 5.57
N GLY A 46 17.65 -13.01 5.06
CA GLY A 46 17.78 -12.67 3.66
C GLY A 46 16.51 -12.89 2.81
N LYS A 47 15.38 -13.29 3.43
CA LYS A 47 14.17 -13.67 2.69
C LYS A 47 13.28 -12.50 2.34
N HIS A 48 12.49 -12.63 1.26
CA HIS A 48 11.52 -11.63 0.84
C HIS A 48 10.09 -12.08 1.18
N TYR A 49 9.51 -11.49 2.22
CA TYR A 49 8.18 -11.82 2.70
C TYR A 49 7.11 -11.01 1.95
N TRP A 50 6.48 -11.66 0.97
CA TRP A 50 5.56 -11.01 0.02
C TRP A 50 4.27 -11.79 -0.22
N LEU A 51 4.36 -13.13 -0.22
CA LEU A 51 3.27 -13.99 -0.65
C LEU A 51 2.14 -13.99 0.39
N THR A 52 0.91 -13.84 -0.08
CA THR A 52 -0.27 -13.94 0.77
C THR A 52 -0.32 -15.33 1.39
N PRO A 53 -0.51 -15.45 2.72
CA PRO A 53 -0.74 -16.76 3.35
C PRO A 53 -1.90 -17.50 2.68
N PRO A 54 -1.76 -18.80 2.34
CA PRO A 54 -2.78 -19.55 1.59
C PRO A 54 -4.17 -19.48 2.22
N ASP A 55 -4.27 -19.58 3.55
CA ASP A 55 -5.55 -19.52 4.26
C ASP A 55 -6.22 -18.14 4.15
N LEU A 56 -5.42 -17.06 4.19
CA LEU A 56 -5.94 -15.70 4.02
C LEU A 56 -6.43 -15.50 2.59
N TYR A 57 -5.68 -15.96 1.60
CA TYR A 57 -6.10 -15.90 0.21
C TYR A 57 -7.39 -16.69 0.00
N ALA A 58 -7.45 -17.93 0.47
CA ALA A 58 -8.61 -18.81 0.33
C ALA A 58 -9.87 -18.23 0.99
N GLN A 59 -9.76 -17.57 2.15
CA GLN A 59 -10.89 -16.89 2.80
C GLN A 59 -11.43 -15.74 1.94
N LEU A 60 -10.54 -14.92 1.37
CA LEU A 60 -10.95 -13.81 0.49
C LEU A 60 -11.51 -14.33 -0.84
N ASP A 61 -10.91 -15.37 -1.41
CA ASP A 61 -11.35 -15.96 -2.66
C ASP A 61 -12.70 -16.67 -2.53
N ALA A 62 -12.96 -17.32 -1.39
CA ALA A 62 -14.26 -17.90 -1.11
C ALA A 62 -15.38 -16.85 -1.06
N GLU A 63 -15.07 -15.60 -0.69
CA GLU A 63 -16.03 -14.49 -0.65
C GLU A 63 -16.14 -13.77 -2.00
N PHE A 64 -15.03 -13.52 -2.67
CA PHE A 64 -14.97 -12.60 -3.81
C PHE A 64 -14.81 -13.29 -5.17
N HIS A 65 -14.42 -14.57 -5.19
CA HIS A 65 -14.23 -15.43 -6.36
C HIS A 65 -13.30 -14.80 -7.41
N PHE A 66 -12.03 -14.66 -7.08
CA PHE A 66 -11.07 -13.98 -7.93
C PHE A 66 -10.84 -14.74 -9.23
N ASP A 67 -10.77 -14.01 -10.35
CA ASP A 67 -10.44 -14.54 -11.68
C ASP A 67 -9.12 -14.00 -12.23
N PHE A 68 -8.49 -13.07 -11.50
CA PHE A 68 -7.28 -12.40 -11.95
C PHE A 68 -6.43 -11.85 -10.79
N ASP A 69 -5.11 -11.91 -10.98
CA ASP A 69 -4.10 -11.33 -10.09
C ASP A 69 -3.27 -10.30 -10.87
N PRO A 70 -3.44 -8.99 -10.61
CA PRO A 70 -2.62 -7.95 -11.24
C PRO A 70 -1.19 -7.88 -10.73
N CYS A 71 -0.84 -8.63 -9.67
CA CYS A 71 0.47 -8.60 -9.02
C CYS A 71 1.00 -10.04 -8.81
N PRO A 72 1.03 -10.89 -9.84
CA PRO A 72 1.32 -12.31 -9.68
C PRO A 72 2.78 -12.52 -9.26
N TYR A 73 3.01 -13.60 -8.52
CA TYR A 73 4.34 -14.11 -8.23
C TYR A 73 4.45 -15.60 -8.64
N PRO A 74 5.50 -16.00 -9.38
CA PRO A 74 6.49 -15.12 -10.03
C PRO A 74 5.82 -14.25 -11.10
N LYS A 75 6.26 -12.99 -11.21
CA LYS A 75 5.74 -12.08 -12.23
C LYS A 75 6.37 -12.42 -13.58
N PRO A 76 5.58 -12.70 -14.64
CA PRO A 76 6.14 -12.86 -15.99
C PRO A 76 6.88 -11.58 -16.43
N ASP A 77 7.93 -11.72 -17.22
CA ASP A 77 8.77 -10.59 -17.65
C ASP A 77 7.95 -9.53 -18.41
N ASP A 78 7.14 -9.98 -19.37
CA ASP A 78 6.29 -9.12 -20.22
C ASP A 78 4.95 -8.73 -19.56
N PHE A 79 4.76 -9.04 -18.28
CA PHE A 79 3.53 -8.70 -17.57
C PHE A 79 3.64 -7.37 -16.81
N ASP A 80 2.66 -6.51 -17.04
CA ASP A 80 2.51 -5.21 -16.39
C ASP A 80 1.07 -4.98 -15.91
N GLY A 81 0.82 -5.29 -14.64
CA GLY A 81 -0.49 -5.11 -14.01
C GLY A 81 -0.97 -3.66 -13.91
N LEU A 82 -0.10 -2.66 -14.09
CA LEU A 82 -0.53 -1.25 -14.10
C LEU A 82 -1.09 -0.81 -15.45
N THR A 83 -0.81 -1.54 -16.53
CA THR A 83 -1.22 -1.16 -17.90
C THR A 83 -2.13 -2.17 -18.57
N CYS A 84 -2.10 -3.44 -18.17
CA CYS A 84 -3.00 -4.46 -18.72
C CYS A 84 -4.47 -4.23 -18.30
N GLU A 85 -5.38 -4.88 -19.03
CA GLU A 85 -6.77 -5.03 -18.59
C GLU A 85 -6.85 -6.05 -17.46
N TRP A 86 -7.66 -5.73 -16.45
CA TRP A 86 -7.91 -6.62 -15.30
C TRP A 86 -9.12 -7.54 -15.56
N GLY A 87 -9.23 -8.63 -14.79
CA GLY A 87 -10.37 -9.54 -14.81
C GLY A 87 -11.63 -8.92 -14.18
N GLN A 88 -12.70 -9.71 -14.03
CA GLN A 88 -13.93 -9.22 -13.39
C GLN A 88 -13.77 -9.11 -11.88
N ARG A 89 -12.92 -9.94 -11.27
CA ARG A 89 -12.76 -10.07 -9.81
C ARG A 89 -11.28 -10.22 -9.49
N ASN A 90 -10.69 -9.15 -8.97
CA ASN A 90 -9.24 -9.01 -8.91
C ASN A 90 -8.73 -9.08 -7.47
N TYR A 91 -7.70 -9.90 -7.21
CA TYR A 91 -6.95 -9.85 -5.97
C TYR A 91 -5.65 -9.08 -6.18
N VAL A 92 -5.50 -7.95 -5.50
CA VAL A 92 -4.37 -7.03 -5.71
C VAL A 92 -3.51 -6.97 -4.45
N ASN A 93 -2.36 -7.64 -4.50
CA ASN A 93 -1.29 -7.53 -3.51
C ASN A 93 -0.07 -6.83 -4.17
N PRO A 94 -0.07 -5.49 -4.27
CA PRO A 94 0.93 -4.75 -5.05
C PRO A 94 2.19 -4.45 -4.23
N PRO A 95 3.38 -4.33 -4.87
CA PRO A 95 4.66 -4.03 -4.21
C PRO A 95 4.56 -2.98 -3.07
N PHE A 96 5.02 -3.33 -1.86
CA PHE A 96 5.00 -2.46 -0.69
C PHE A 96 6.15 -1.47 -0.80
N GLY A 97 5.85 -0.28 -1.32
CA GLY A 97 6.84 0.75 -1.54
C GLY A 97 6.68 1.39 -2.91
N SER A 98 7.81 1.78 -3.51
CA SER A 98 7.80 2.34 -4.85
C SER A 98 8.74 1.57 -5.77
N ILE A 99 8.26 1.35 -6.99
CA ILE A 99 9.01 0.76 -8.09
C ILE A 99 9.36 1.83 -9.12
N ILE A 100 10.39 1.60 -9.91
CA ILE A 100 10.61 2.36 -11.14
C ILE A 100 9.75 1.73 -12.23
N HIS A 101 8.89 2.52 -12.84
CA HIS A 101 8.02 2.07 -13.90
C HIS A 101 7.93 3.19 -14.95
N GLN A 102 8.23 2.86 -16.21
CA GLN A 102 8.28 3.82 -17.33
C GLN A 102 9.15 5.06 -17.00
N GLY A 103 10.31 4.84 -16.38
CA GLY A 103 11.25 5.91 -16.02
C GLY A 103 10.82 6.80 -14.85
N ARG A 104 9.73 6.49 -14.16
CA ARG A 104 9.23 7.27 -13.00
C ARG A 104 9.00 6.40 -11.78
N LYS A 105 9.15 6.98 -10.59
CA LYS A 105 8.82 6.34 -9.32
C LYS A 105 7.29 6.20 -9.21
N LYS A 106 6.77 4.98 -9.20
CA LYS A 106 5.36 4.67 -8.93
C LYS A 106 5.24 3.94 -7.61
N GLY A 107 4.39 4.46 -6.73
CA GLY A 107 4.10 3.87 -5.42
C GLY A 107 2.66 3.35 -5.32
N PRO A 108 2.14 3.13 -4.10
CA PRO A 108 0.80 2.58 -3.87
C PRO A 108 -0.30 3.35 -4.58
N THR A 109 -0.18 4.69 -4.68
CA THR A 109 -1.19 5.53 -5.34
C THR A 109 -1.41 5.15 -6.81
N ALA A 110 -0.42 4.60 -7.51
CA ALA A 110 -0.61 4.13 -8.89
C ALA A 110 -1.56 2.92 -8.95
N TRP A 111 -1.37 1.95 -8.06
CA TRP A 111 -2.23 0.77 -7.92
C TRP A 111 -3.64 1.14 -7.48
N MET A 112 -3.77 2.05 -6.51
CA MET A 112 -5.08 2.53 -6.06
C MET A 112 -5.84 3.25 -7.19
N ARG A 113 -5.16 4.06 -8.01
CA ARG A 113 -5.77 4.70 -9.19
C ARG A 113 -6.24 3.68 -10.21
N LYS A 114 -5.42 2.66 -10.50
CA LYS A 114 -5.79 1.58 -11.42
C LYS A 114 -7.00 0.80 -10.90
N ALA A 115 -7.03 0.43 -9.62
CA ALA A 115 -8.18 -0.25 -9.03
C ALA A 115 -9.47 0.59 -9.13
N ILE A 116 -9.40 1.90 -8.93
CA ILE A 116 -10.54 2.83 -9.11
C ILE A 116 -10.98 2.90 -10.59
N GLU A 117 -10.03 2.90 -11.53
CA GLU A 117 -10.34 2.85 -12.97
C GLU A 117 -11.09 1.57 -13.33
N GLU A 118 -10.61 0.41 -12.87
CA GLU A 118 -11.22 -0.89 -13.15
C GLU A 118 -12.60 -1.02 -12.47
N GLN A 119 -12.76 -0.47 -11.26
CA GLN A 119 -14.07 -0.37 -10.60
C GLN A 119 -15.10 0.38 -11.46
N ARG A 120 -14.69 1.48 -12.10
CA ARG A 120 -15.56 2.25 -13.00
C ARG A 120 -15.93 1.49 -14.27
N LYS A 121 -15.17 0.45 -14.64
CA LYS A 121 -15.49 -0.48 -15.73
C LYS A 121 -16.42 -1.62 -15.29
N GLY A 122 -16.94 -1.58 -14.06
CA GLY A 122 -17.84 -2.59 -13.52
C GLY A 122 -17.13 -3.80 -12.90
N LYS A 123 -15.83 -3.71 -12.61
CA LYS A 123 -15.03 -4.81 -12.05
C LYS A 123 -14.93 -4.71 -10.53
N LEU A 124 -14.84 -5.86 -9.87
CA LEU A 124 -14.54 -5.95 -8.43
C LEU A 124 -13.03 -6.04 -8.23
N SER A 125 -12.49 -5.31 -7.26
CA SER A 125 -11.08 -5.44 -6.86
C SER A 125 -10.94 -5.44 -5.34
N VAL A 126 -10.20 -6.42 -4.81
CA VAL A 126 -9.76 -6.46 -3.42
C VAL A 126 -8.30 -6.07 -3.39
N VAL A 127 -7.99 -4.91 -2.81
CA VAL A 127 -6.62 -4.42 -2.69
C VAL A 127 -6.16 -4.55 -1.25
N VAL A 128 -5.05 -5.27 -1.03
CA VAL A 128 -4.40 -5.36 0.28
C VAL A 128 -3.19 -4.44 0.34
N TYR A 129 -3.09 -3.61 1.39
CA TYR A 129 -1.94 -2.73 1.54
C TYR A 129 -1.68 -2.34 3.00
N PRO A 130 -0.42 -2.20 3.44
CA PRO A 130 -0.10 -1.71 4.78
C PRO A 130 -0.64 -0.30 5.02
N VAL A 131 -1.35 -0.12 6.12
CA VAL A 131 -1.88 1.17 6.57
C VAL A 131 -1.63 1.30 8.07
N ASP A 132 -1.51 2.53 8.56
CA ASP A 132 -1.35 2.76 9.99
C ASP A 132 -2.52 2.13 10.76
N LYS A 133 -2.17 1.35 11.78
CA LYS A 133 -3.11 0.58 12.61
C LYS A 133 -4.26 1.44 13.13
N TRP A 134 -3.96 2.66 13.58
CA TRP A 134 -4.96 3.56 14.14
C TRP A 134 -6.01 3.99 13.11
N VAL A 135 -5.65 4.12 11.83
CA VAL A 135 -6.62 4.43 10.75
C VAL A 135 -7.61 3.29 10.59
N LEU A 136 -7.11 2.05 10.56
CA LEU A 136 -7.96 0.87 10.43
C LEU A 136 -8.85 0.64 11.66
N MET A 137 -8.37 0.98 12.85
CA MET A 137 -9.19 1.00 14.07
C MET A 137 -10.33 2.02 13.94
N MET A 138 -10.04 3.24 13.47
CA MET A 138 -11.08 4.28 13.29
C MET A 138 -12.10 3.89 12.21
N LEU A 139 -11.67 3.34 11.08
CA LEU A 139 -12.57 2.87 10.02
C LEU A 139 -13.50 1.74 10.50
N ALA A 140 -12.97 0.80 11.28
CA ALA A 140 -13.79 -0.25 11.89
C ALA A 140 -14.80 0.34 12.88
N ALA A 141 -14.39 1.27 13.74
CA ALA A 141 -15.25 1.90 14.75
C ALA A 141 -16.38 2.75 14.12
N THR A 142 -16.13 3.39 12.98
CA THR A 142 -17.14 4.16 12.24
C THR A 142 -18.02 3.30 11.33
N GLY A 143 -17.78 1.98 11.29
CA GLY A 143 -18.62 1.03 10.56
C GLY A 143 -18.32 0.93 9.07
N ALA A 144 -17.14 1.34 8.60
CA ALA A 144 -16.72 1.13 7.22
C ALA A 144 -16.81 -0.37 6.85
N LYS A 145 -17.56 -0.70 5.79
CA LYS A 145 -17.77 -2.10 5.36
C LYS A 145 -16.76 -2.55 4.30
N ASN A 146 -16.36 -1.61 3.45
CA ASN A 146 -15.49 -1.85 2.31
C ASN A 146 -14.00 -1.57 2.59
N VAL A 147 -13.65 -1.32 3.86
CA VAL A 147 -12.26 -1.30 4.32
C VAL A 147 -12.16 -2.14 5.58
N ARG A 148 -11.50 -3.28 5.50
CA ARG A 148 -11.36 -4.25 6.59
C ARG A 148 -9.94 -4.25 7.12
N ASN A 149 -9.80 -4.48 8.43
CA ASN A 149 -8.51 -4.63 9.08
C ASN A 149 -8.13 -6.12 9.11
N LEU A 150 -7.15 -6.54 8.30
CA LEU A 150 -6.67 -7.93 8.30
C LEU A 150 -5.65 -8.23 9.41
N GLY A 151 -5.32 -7.23 10.24
CA GLY A 151 -4.32 -7.37 11.28
C GLY A 151 -2.88 -7.39 10.74
N ASP A 152 -1.95 -7.86 11.56
CA ASP A 152 -0.56 -8.11 11.17
C ASP A 152 -0.47 -9.41 10.36
N VAL A 153 -0.54 -9.27 9.04
CA VAL A 153 -0.44 -10.41 8.12
C VAL A 153 0.99 -10.91 8.11
N LYS A 154 1.14 -12.19 8.47
CA LYS A 154 2.40 -12.92 8.42
C LYS A 154 2.66 -13.41 7.00
N TRP A 155 3.15 -12.53 6.13
CA TRP A 155 3.46 -12.84 4.73
C TRP A 155 4.44 -14.01 4.60
N CYS A 156 4.30 -14.79 3.52
CA CYS A 156 5.15 -15.92 3.20
C CYS A 156 6.35 -15.47 2.33
N ALA A 157 7.49 -16.14 2.53
CA ALA A 157 8.70 -15.90 1.77
C ALA A 157 8.55 -16.35 0.32
N THR A 158 9.09 -15.57 -0.61
CA THR A 158 9.07 -15.90 -2.04
C THR A 158 9.99 -17.06 -2.41
N GLU A 159 11.02 -17.30 -1.61
CA GLU A 159 12.08 -18.28 -1.86
C GLU A 159 11.64 -19.71 -1.56
N ASP A 160 10.85 -19.91 -0.50
CA ASP A 160 10.48 -21.24 -0.01
C ASP A 160 9.06 -21.34 0.57
N GLY A 161 8.26 -20.27 0.50
CA GLY A 161 6.89 -20.24 1.02
C GLY A 161 6.79 -20.20 2.55
N SER A 162 7.91 -20.18 3.28
CA SER A 162 7.89 -20.15 4.75
C SER A 162 7.21 -18.89 5.28
N GLN A 163 6.44 -19.03 6.36
CA GLN A 163 5.69 -17.92 6.93
C GLN A 163 6.60 -17.00 7.75
N GLY A 164 6.50 -15.69 7.52
CA GLY A 164 7.22 -14.68 8.28
C GLY A 164 6.66 -14.44 9.68
N LYS A 165 7.37 -13.65 10.48
CA LYS A 165 6.99 -13.34 11.87
C LYS A 165 5.89 -12.27 11.97
N GLY A 166 5.60 -11.56 10.88
CA GLY A 166 4.81 -10.32 10.90
C GLY A 166 5.70 -9.09 11.04
N THR A 167 5.13 -7.91 10.80
CA THR A 167 5.87 -6.63 10.85
C THR A 167 5.32 -5.68 11.91
N GLY A 168 4.23 -6.05 12.57
CA GLY A 168 3.45 -5.16 13.44
C GLY A 168 2.63 -4.11 12.67
N ARG A 169 2.84 -3.95 11.36
CA ARG A 169 1.98 -3.10 10.51
C ARG A 169 0.73 -3.87 10.12
N HIS A 170 -0.41 -3.22 10.31
CA HIS A 170 -1.68 -3.80 9.92
C HIS A 170 -1.92 -3.64 8.42
N ILE A 171 -2.64 -4.60 7.85
CA ILE A 171 -3.00 -4.61 6.44
C ILE A 171 -4.46 -4.21 6.29
N ALA A 172 -4.69 -3.18 5.48
CA ALA A 172 -6.02 -2.83 4.99
C ALA A 172 -6.43 -3.80 3.88
N CYS A 173 -7.68 -4.24 3.89
CA CYS A 173 -8.34 -4.89 2.77
C CYS A 173 -9.41 -3.94 2.23
N PHE A 174 -9.09 -3.24 1.14
CA PHE A 174 -10.02 -2.38 0.42
C PHE A 174 -10.84 -3.21 -0.55
N VAL A 175 -12.16 -3.19 -0.41
CA VAL A 175 -13.09 -3.91 -1.28
C VAL A 175 -13.77 -2.89 -2.19
N LEU A 176 -13.31 -2.80 -3.44
CA LEU A 176 -13.91 -1.96 -4.46
C LEU A 176 -14.94 -2.79 -5.22
N THR A 177 -16.21 -2.65 -4.87
CA THR A 177 -17.31 -3.25 -5.64
C THR A 177 -17.62 -2.42 -6.88
N PRO A 178 -18.16 -3.02 -7.96
CA PRO A 178 -18.63 -2.28 -9.13
C PRO A 178 -19.55 -1.11 -8.72
N ASN A 179 -19.41 0.04 -9.39
CA ASN A 179 -20.41 1.08 -9.26
C ASN A 179 -21.68 0.56 -9.94
N GLY A 180 -22.75 0.38 -9.16
CA GLY A 180 -24.06 -0.02 -9.67
C GLY A 180 -24.70 1.01 -10.58
#